data_AF-A0A3P7X6X2-F1
#
_entry.id   AF-A0A3P7X6X2-F1
#
_cell.length_a   1.000
_cell.length_b   1.000
_cell.length_c   1.000
_cell.angle_alpha   90.00
_cell.angle_beta   90.00
_cell.angle_gamma   90.00
#
_symmetry.space_group_name_H-M   'P 1'
#
loop_
_entity.id
_entity.type
_entity.pdbx_description
1 polymer ?
#
loop_
_entity_poly.entity_id
_entity_poly.type
_entity_poly.pdbx_seq_one_letter_code
_entity_poly.pdbx_strand_id
1 'polypeptide(L)'
;MKIETLGQLSSIPLSVLTKEFGEKTSKWLHDLSHGIDHEVVTTRSLPKSVGCSKNFLGRSTLTSSEQIKRWLLCLAEEIFERLDVDYHQHQRYPTRLILYARTTNDPGYIGGISRTLPSNLLQFVGYGNRSIMNNDDGNCSNTSDLDNKLLKYTSQIEKLANTALVILKEALFKGEAPEIW
;
A
#
# COMPACT_ATOMS: atom_id res chain seq x y z
N MET A 1 -34.29 -3.76 1.31
CA MET A 1 -35.09 -4.42 0.26
C MET A 1 -34.68 -5.89 0.18
N LYS A 2 -35.61 -6.84 0.02
CA LYS A 2 -35.29 -8.27 -0.20
C LYS A 2 -35.21 -8.52 -1.71
N ILE A 3 -34.03 -8.32 -2.28
CA ILE A 3 -33.74 -8.52 -3.69
C ILE A 3 -32.67 -9.60 -3.77
N GLU A 4 -32.94 -10.65 -4.54
CA GLU A 4 -32.04 -11.80 -4.70
C GLU A 4 -31.50 -11.89 -6.12
N THR A 5 -32.09 -11.19 -7.10
CA THR A 5 -31.67 -11.22 -8.51
C THR A 5 -31.64 -9.84 -9.16
N LEU A 6 -30.83 -9.69 -10.22
CA LEU A 6 -30.77 -8.46 -11.01
C LEU A 6 -32.09 -8.14 -11.72
N GLY A 7 -32.87 -9.15 -12.13
CA GLY A 7 -34.19 -8.94 -12.73
C GLY A 7 -35.23 -8.40 -11.74
N GLN A 8 -35.10 -8.76 -10.45
CA GLN A 8 -35.90 -8.12 -9.41
C GLN A 8 -35.49 -6.66 -9.21
N LEU A 9 -34.18 -6.37 -9.26
CA LEU A 9 -33.66 -5.00 -9.19
C LEU A 9 -34.14 -4.13 -10.35
N SER A 10 -34.16 -4.67 -11.59
CA SER A 10 -34.62 -3.93 -12.78
C SER A 10 -36.10 -3.56 -12.73
N SER A 11 -36.89 -4.30 -11.94
CA SER A 11 -38.33 -4.03 -11.75
C SER A 11 -38.61 -2.91 -10.75
N ILE A 12 -37.58 -2.40 -10.05
CA ILE A 12 -37.73 -1.35 -9.05
C ILE A 12 -37.61 0.02 -9.71
N PRO A 13 -38.57 0.95 -9.48
CA PRO A 13 -38.47 2.30 -10.03
C PRO A 13 -37.26 3.05 -9.47
N LEU A 14 -36.57 3.79 -10.35
CA LEU A 14 -35.40 4.60 -9.99
C LEU A 14 -35.68 5.55 -8.82
N SER A 15 -36.88 6.13 -8.72
CA SER A 15 -37.26 7.02 -7.61
C SER A 15 -37.18 6.33 -6.23
N VAL A 16 -37.55 5.05 -6.17
CA VAL A 16 -37.47 4.24 -4.95
C VAL A 16 -36.02 3.94 -4.62
N LEU A 17 -35.21 3.56 -5.62
CA LEU A 17 -33.77 3.38 -5.43
C LEU A 17 -33.12 4.68 -4.95
N THR A 18 -33.40 5.83 -5.58
CA THR A 18 -32.82 7.14 -5.24
C THR A 18 -33.14 7.56 -3.81
N LYS A 19 -34.34 7.25 -3.32
CA LYS A 19 -34.72 7.51 -1.92
C LYS A 19 -33.88 6.69 -0.92
N GLU A 20 -33.52 5.46 -1.27
CA GLU A 20 -32.79 4.54 -0.39
C GLU A 20 -31.26 4.68 -0.47
N PHE A 21 -30.70 4.86 -1.67
CA PHE A 21 -29.25 4.81 -1.91
C PHE A 21 -28.63 6.13 -2.41
N GLY A 22 -29.45 7.15 -2.64
CA GLY A 22 -29.03 8.43 -3.21
C GLY A 22 -28.84 8.39 -4.73
N GLU A 23 -28.82 9.56 -5.35
CA GLU A 23 -28.91 9.72 -6.80
C GLU A 23 -27.84 8.94 -7.60
N LYS A 24 -26.56 9.07 -7.19
CA LYS A 24 -25.44 8.44 -7.90
C LYS A 24 -25.51 6.91 -7.87
N THR A 25 -25.71 6.33 -6.69
CA THR A 25 -25.74 4.88 -6.50
C THR A 25 -26.96 4.28 -7.17
N SER A 26 -28.10 4.96 -7.09
CA SER A 26 -29.36 4.47 -7.64
C SER A 26 -29.39 4.49 -9.14
N LYS A 27 -28.83 5.52 -9.77
CA LYS A 27 -28.62 5.54 -11.22
C LYS A 27 -27.72 4.39 -11.65
N TRP A 28 -26.59 4.18 -10.97
CA TRP A 28 -25.68 3.08 -11.26
C TRP A 28 -26.35 1.70 -11.11
N LEU A 29 -27.09 1.46 -10.03
CA LEU A 29 -27.82 0.21 -9.81
C LEU A 29 -28.89 -0.04 -10.87
N HIS A 30 -29.64 1.00 -11.24
CA HIS A 30 -30.67 0.93 -12.27
C HIS A 30 -30.04 0.57 -13.62
N ASP A 31 -29.03 1.32 -14.07
CA ASP A 31 -28.35 1.07 -15.34
C ASP A 31 -27.72 -0.34 -15.36
N LEU A 32 -27.05 -0.75 -14.27
CA LEU A 32 -26.47 -2.08 -14.11
C LEU A 32 -27.52 -3.20 -14.25
N SER A 33 -28.69 -3.06 -13.60
CA SER A 33 -29.76 -4.07 -13.68
C SER A 33 -30.39 -4.21 -15.08
N HIS A 34 -30.21 -3.22 -15.95
CA HIS A 34 -30.63 -3.25 -17.35
C HIS A 34 -29.48 -3.61 -18.31
N GLY A 35 -28.32 -3.99 -17.77
CA GLY A 35 -27.14 -4.33 -18.57
C GLY A 35 -26.49 -3.12 -19.25
N ILE A 36 -26.72 -1.92 -18.71
CA ILE A 36 -26.12 -0.68 -19.20
C ILE A 36 -24.91 -0.35 -18.33
N ASP A 37 -23.73 -0.31 -18.94
CA ASP A 37 -22.50 0.16 -18.31
C ASP A 37 -21.93 1.32 -19.13
N HIS A 38 -21.70 2.44 -18.45
CA HIS A 38 -21.13 3.66 -19.03
C HIS A 38 -19.63 3.80 -18.72
N GLU A 39 -19.02 2.84 -18.03
CA GLU A 39 -17.60 2.87 -17.74
C GLU A 39 -16.79 2.77 -19.05
N VAL A 40 -16.08 3.86 -19.34
CA VAL A 40 -15.24 3.94 -20.55
C VAL A 40 -14.07 2.99 -20.40
N VAL A 41 -13.82 2.19 -21.43
CA VAL A 41 -12.60 1.39 -21.52
C VAL A 41 -11.40 2.35 -21.60
N THR A 42 -10.62 2.39 -20.53
CA THR A 42 -9.37 3.16 -20.48
C THR A 42 -8.19 2.25 -20.81
N THR A 43 -7.31 2.69 -21.70
CA THR A 43 -6.05 1.99 -21.98
C THR A 43 -5.17 2.06 -20.73
N ARG A 44 -5.12 0.97 -19.94
CA ARG A 44 -4.25 0.89 -18.76
C ARG A 44 -2.84 0.50 -19.20
N SER A 45 -1.95 1.48 -19.35
CA SER A 45 -0.55 1.20 -19.74
C SER A 45 0.32 0.76 -18.55
N LEU A 46 0.10 1.32 -17.35
CA LEU A 46 0.94 1.06 -16.18
C LEU A 46 0.13 0.89 -14.89
N PRO A 47 0.58 0.04 -13.94
CA PRO A 47 0.01 -0.02 -12.60
C PRO A 47 0.10 1.35 -11.91
N LYS A 48 -0.95 1.77 -11.18
CA LYS A 48 -1.00 3.07 -10.47
C LYS A 48 -0.24 3.07 -9.15
N SER A 49 0.10 1.90 -8.62
CA SER A 49 0.81 1.72 -7.35
C SER A 49 1.68 0.48 -7.40
N VAL A 50 2.79 0.51 -6.68
CA VAL A 50 3.65 -0.64 -6.37
C VAL A 50 3.47 -0.95 -4.89
N GLY A 51 3.30 -2.22 -4.53
CA GLY A 51 3.00 -2.60 -3.15
C GLY A 51 3.31 -4.06 -2.86
N CYS A 52 3.78 -4.33 -1.66
CA CYS A 52 4.05 -5.66 -1.10
C CYS A 52 3.17 -5.87 0.15
N SER A 53 2.76 -7.10 0.41
CA SER A 53 1.92 -7.42 1.57
C SER A 53 2.05 -8.87 1.97
N LYS A 54 1.86 -9.17 3.25
CA LYS A 54 1.83 -10.54 3.75
C LYS A 54 0.69 -10.72 4.75
N ASN A 55 -0.04 -11.83 4.59
CA ASN A 55 -1.06 -12.26 5.54
C ASN A 55 -0.46 -13.23 6.57
N PHE A 56 -0.87 -13.05 7.82
CA PHE A 56 -0.46 -13.88 8.96
C PHE A 56 -1.71 -14.45 9.59
N LEU A 57 -1.90 -15.76 9.49
CA LEU A 57 -3.12 -16.45 9.90
C LEU A 57 -2.81 -17.56 10.91
N GLY A 58 -3.74 -17.79 11.84
CA GLY A 58 -3.65 -18.88 12.82
C GLY A 58 -2.38 -18.79 13.67
N ARG A 59 -1.54 -19.83 13.65
CA ARG A 59 -0.29 -19.88 14.42
C ARG A 59 0.80 -18.92 13.93
N SER A 60 0.62 -18.34 12.74
CA SER A 60 1.59 -17.40 12.15
C SER A 60 1.25 -15.94 12.44
N THR A 61 0.15 -15.67 13.16
CA THR A 61 -0.23 -14.32 13.61
C THR A 61 0.92 -13.67 14.37
N LEU A 62 1.20 -12.41 14.03
CA LEU A 62 2.25 -11.65 14.68
C LEU A 62 1.74 -11.15 16.02
N THR A 63 2.43 -11.51 17.10
CA THR A 63 2.03 -11.19 18.48
C THR A 63 3.08 -10.39 19.25
N SER A 64 4.21 -10.09 18.60
CA SER A 64 5.29 -9.30 19.21
C SER A 64 5.79 -8.19 18.29
N SER A 65 6.21 -7.08 18.90
CA SER A 65 6.82 -5.96 18.17
C SER A 65 8.06 -6.37 17.37
N GLU A 66 8.82 -7.35 17.85
CA GLU A 66 10.00 -7.88 17.17
C GLU A 66 9.61 -8.64 15.90
N GLN A 67 8.59 -9.50 15.97
CA GLN A 67 8.07 -10.21 14.81
C GLN A 67 7.54 -9.22 13.76
N ILE A 68 6.79 -8.20 14.19
CA ILE A 68 6.27 -7.15 13.31
C ILE A 68 7.42 -6.38 12.66
N LYS A 69 8.41 -5.93 13.44
CA LYS A 69 9.58 -5.22 12.92
C LYS A 69 10.34 -6.05 11.89
N ARG A 70 10.56 -7.34 12.16
CA ARG A 70 11.23 -8.25 11.22
C ARG A 70 10.50 -8.33 9.88
N TRP A 71 9.17 -8.46 9.91
CA TRP A 71 8.40 -8.49 8.66
C TRP A 71 8.33 -7.14 7.96
N LEU A 72 8.29 -6.03 8.71
CA LEU A 72 8.38 -4.70 8.12
C LEU A 72 9.72 -4.46 7.42
N LEU A 73 10.83 -5.02 7.94
CA LEU A 73 12.13 -4.99 7.26
C LEU A 73 12.09 -5.76 5.94
N CYS A 74 11.59 -7.01 5.94
CA CYS A 74 11.48 -7.79 4.71
C CYS A 74 10.56 -7.13 3.66
N LEU A 75 9.43 -6.56 4.10
CA LEU A 75 8.51 -5.84 3.21
C LEU A 75 9.12 -4.53 2.72
N ALA A 76 9.90 -3.84 3.55
CA ALA A 76 10.64 -2.67 3.13
C ALA A 76 11.64 -3.06 2.02
N GLU A 77 12.50 -4.05 2.25
CA GLU A 77 13.45 -4.54 1.24
C GLU A 77 12.76 -4.87 -0.10
N GLU A 78 11.67 -5.63 -0.08
CA GLU A 78 10.93 -5.97 -1.29
C GLU A 78 10.36 -4.72 -2.01
N ILE A 79 9.78 -3.76 -1.27
CA ILE A 79 9.24 -2.56 -1.91
C ILE A 79 10.34 -1.71 -2.53
N PHE A 80 11.52 -1.66 -1.90
CA PHE A 80 12.67 -0.95 -2.45
C PHE A 80 13.11 -1.53 -3.79
N GLU A 81 13.33 -2.85 -3.85
CA GLU A 81 13.72 -3.54 -5.09
C GLU A 81 12.69 -3.30 -6.21
N ARG A 82 11.40 -3.40 -5.88
CA ARG A 82 10.34 -3.21 -6.86
C ARG A 82 10.20 -1.77 -7.35
N LEU A 83 10.47 -0.80 -6.49
CA LEU A 83 10.48 0.61 -6.88
C LEU A 83 11.71 0.96 -7.73
N ASP A 84 12.86 0.32 -7.47
CA ASP A 84 14.04 0.48 -8.31
C ASP A 84 13.78 -0.05 -9.73
N VAL A 85 13.18 -1.24 -9.86
CA VAL A 85 12.77 -1.79 -11.15
C VAL A 85 11.74 -0.90 -11.86
N ASP A 86 10.71 -0.42 -11.14
CA ASP A 86 9.68 0.46 -11.71
C ASP A 86 10.27 1.79 -12.21
N TYR A 87 11.26 2.33 -11.49
CA TYR A 87 11.98 3.52 -11.92
C TYR A 87 12.79 3.27 -13.20
N HIS A 88 13.56 2.19 -13.27
CA HIS A 88 14.37 1.88 -14.46
C HIS A 88 13.49 1.69 -15.70
N GLN A 89 12.32 1.06 -15.55
CA GLN A 89 11.40 0.78 -16.66
C GLN A 89 10.54 1.99 -17.07
N HIS A 90 10.08 2.79 -16.11
CA HIS A 90 9.02 3.79 -16.35
C HIS A 90 9.43 5.23 -15.99
N GLN A 91 10.65 5.44 -15.49
CA GLN A 91 11.22 6.74 -15.13
C GLN A 91 10.29 7.57 -14.22
N ARG A 92 9.64 6.91 -13.27
CA ARG A 92 8.69 7.53 -12.34
C ARG A 92 9.03 7.24 -10.88
N TYR A 93 8.54 8.08 -9.98
CA TYR A 93 8.75 7.95 -8.55
C TYR A 93 7.43 7.94 -7.77
N PRO A 94 7.36 7.14 -6.68
CA PRO A 94 6.22 7.21 -5.78
C PRO A 94 6.24 8.53 -5.01
N THR A 95 5.06 9.13 -4.82
CA THR A 95 4.89 10.36 -4.04
C THR A 95 4.25 10.10 -2.67
N ARG A 96 3.68 8.91 -2.47
CA ARG A 96 2.95 8.52 -1.27
C ARG A 96 3.23 7.07 -0.93
N LEU A 97 3.49 6.82 0.34
CA LEU A 97 3.67 5.48 0.90
C LEU A 97 2.54 5.20 1.88
N ILE A 98 1.87 4.06 1.71
CA ILE A 98 0.71 3.69 2.53
C ILE A 98 1.05 2.41 3.28
N LEU A 99 0.89 2.44 4.59
CA LEU A 99 0.97 1.30 5.47
C LEU A 99 -0.43 0.81 5.80
N TYR A 100 -0.67 -0.48 5.59
CA TYR A 100 -1.92 -1.14 5.92
C TYR A 100 -1.67 -2.34 6.84
N ALA A 101 -2.46 -2.46 7.89
CA ALA A 101 -2.44 -3.59 8.80
C ALA A 101 -3.88 -4.05 9.13
N ARG A 102 -4.03 -5.32 9.45
CA ARG A 102 -5.29 -5.89 9.92
C ARG A 102 -5.03 -6.65 11.21
N THR A 103 -5.84 -6.38 12.23
CA THR A 103 -5.83 -7.12 13.49
C THR A 103 -6.94 -8.16 13.51
N THR A 104 -6.80 -9.16 14.36
CA THR A 104 -7.80 -10.21 14.58
C THR A 104 -8.73 -9.91 15.76
N ASN A 105 -8.58 -8.75 16.40
CA ASN A 105 -9.07 -8.51 17.76
C ASN A 105 -10.57 -8.22 17.86
N ASP A 106 -11.32 -8.18 16.75
CA ASP A 106 -12.77 -8.05 16.80
C ASP A 106 -13.49 -8.93 15.77
N PRO A 107 -14.36 -9.87 16.19
CA PRO A 107 -15.19 -10.67 15.29
C PRO A 107 -16.23 -9.84 14.51
N GLY A 108 -16.42 -8.55 14.87
CA GLY A 108 -17.29 -7.60 14.15
C GLY A 108 -16.56 -6.52 13.35
N TYR A 109 -15.23 -6.39 13.50
CA TYR A 109 -14.44 -5.34 12.86
C TYR A 109 -13.58 -5.94 11.74
N ILE A 110 -14.15 -6.02 10.53
CA ILE A 110 -13.43 -6.44 9.30
C ILE A 110 -12.57 -5.26 8.74
N GLY A 111 -12.38 -4.20 9.53
CA GLY A 111 -11.67 -2.98 9.14
C GLY A 111 -10.18 -3.12 9.40
N GLY A 112 -9.36 -3.02 8.35
CA GLY A 112 -7.93 -2.80 8.52
C GLY A 112 -7.61 -1.33 8.79
N ILE A 113 -6.47 -1.09 9.41
CA ILE A 113 -5.93 0.25 9.69
C ILE A 113 -5.02 0.63 8.53
N SER A 114 -5.25 1.82 7.96
CA SER A 114 -4.39 2.41 6.94
C SER A 114 -3.82 3.73 7.42
N ARG A 115 -2.52 3.95 7.20
CA ARG A 115 -1.83 5.22 7.50
C ARG A 115 -0.90 5.60 6.36
N THR A 116 -0.85 6.88 6.04
CA THR A 116 0.13 7.43 5.10
C THR A 116 1.42 7.68 5.84
N LEU A 117 2.51 7.08 5.36
CA LEU A 117 3.85 7.30 5.88
C LEU A 117 4.39 8.66 5.39
N PRO A 118 5.25 9.34 6.18
CA PRO A 118 5.88 10.59 5.78
C PRO A 118 6.59 10.51 4.43
N SER A 119 6.40 11.50 3.55
CA SER A 119 6.93 11.49 2.18
C SER A 119 8.46 11.62 2.11
N ASN A 120 9.12 12.13 3.15
CA ASN A 120 10.57 12.12 3.26
C ASN A 120 11.14 10.68 3.33
N LEU A 121 10.31 9.69 3.69
CA LEU A 121 10.63 8.26 3.56
C LEU A 121 10.52 7.74 2.13
N LEU A 122 10.33 8.59 1.12
CA LEU A 122 10.43 8.22 -0.29
C LEU A 122 11.57 8.95 -0.98
N GLN A 123 12.16 9.95 -0.30
CA GLN A 123 13.23 10.77 -0.86
C GLN A 123 14.49 9.94 -1.20
N PHE A 124 14.65 8.78 -0.57
CA PHE A 124 15.81 7.93 -0.77
C PHE A 124 15.70 6.94 -1.93
N VAL A 125 14.49 6.66 -2.43
CA VAL A 125 14.27 5.74 -3.56
C VAL A 125 14.72 6.37 -4.89
N GLY A 126 15.11 7.65 -4.90
CA GLY A 126 15.49 8.30 -6.15
C GLY A 126 16.19 9.66 -6.10
N TYR A 127 16.26 10.36 -4.98
CA TYR A 127 16.69 11.78 -5.01
C TYR A 127 18.16 12.05 -4.67
N GLY A 128 19.07 11.06 -4.69
CA GLY A 128 20.40 11.29 -4.10
C GLY A 128 21.64 10.57 -4.61
N ASN A 129 21.57 9.62 -5.55
CA ASN A 129 22.78 8.89 -5.98
C ASN A 129 23.02 8.92 -7.50
N ARG A 130 22.45 9.87 -8.25
CA ARG A 130 22.66 9.98 -9.71
C ARG A 130 23.87 10.82 -10.14
N SER A 131 24.84 11.05 -9.26
CA SER A 131 26.11 11.62 -9.74
C SER A 131 27.04 10.59 -10.38
N ILE A 132 26.73 9.28 -10.37
CA ILE A 132 27.63 8.25 -10.90
C ILE A 132 26.86 7.14 -11.64
N MET A 133 26.20 7.50 -12.74
CA MET A 133 25.77 6.52 -13.78
C MET A 133 26.05 7.05 -15.21
N ASN A 134 26.80 8.15 -15.34
CA ASN A 134 27.18 8.75 -16.63
C ASN A 134 28.70 8.81 -16.87
N ASN A 135 29.52 8.10 -16.07
CA ASN A 135 30.95 8.00 -16.35
C ASN A 135 31.27 6.57 -16.77
N ASP A 136 30.98 6.27 -18.03
CA ASP A 136 31.41 5.06 -18.74
C ASP A 136 32.83 5.26 -19.32
N ASP A 137 33.71 5.90 -18.55
CA ASP A 137 35.13 6.01 -18.87
C ASP A 137 35.92 5.22 -17.81
N GLY A 138 36.46 4.09 -18.24
CA GLY A 138 37.10 3.05 -17.45
C GLY A 138 38.09 3.55 -16.40
N ASN A 139 37.61 3.73 -15.17
CA ASN A 139 38.45 3.96 -14.02
C ASN A 139 38.08 3.01 -12.87
N CYS A 140 39.02 2.17 -12.45
CA CYS A 140 38.91 1.34 -11.25
C CYS A 140 38.82 2.25 -10.02
N SER A 141 37.66 2.34 -9.39
CA SER A 141 37.51 3.03 -8.10
C SER A 141 36.70 2.21 -7.08
N ASN A 142 37.47 1.71 -6.10
CA ASN A 142 37.23 1.67 -4.66
C ASN A 142 36.09 0.80 -4.09
N THR A 143 36.49 -0.31 -3.46
CA THR A 143 35.64 -1.16 -2.59
C THR A 143 34.92 -0.36 -1.49
N SER A 144 35.52 0.72 -1.00
CA SER A 144 34.95 1.60 0.03
C SER A 144 33.66 2.32 -0.41
N ASP A 145 33.49 2.62 -1.70
CA ASP A 145 32.29 3.33 -2.18
C ASP A 145 31.06 2.42 -2.24
N LEU A 146 31.28 1.13 -2.52
CA LEU A 146 30.22 0.12 -2.51
C LEU A 146 29.76 -0.19 -1.07
N ASP A 147 30.71 -0.32 -0.14
CA ASP A 147 30.41 -0.55 1.29
C ASP A 147 29.61 0.61 1.89
N ASN A 148 29.99 1.86 1.57
CA ASN A 148 29.25 3.04 2.01
C ASN A 148 27.84 3.13 1.40
N LYS A 149 27.67 2.71 0.15
CA LYS A 149 26.36 2.67 -0.53
C LYS A 149 25.43 1.62 0.10
N LEU A 150 25.95 0.43 0.38
CA LEU A 150 25.22 -0.64 1.05
C LEU A 150 24.80 -0.22 2.47
N LEU A 151 25.72 0.39 3.22
CA LEU A 151 25.43 0.88 4.57
C LEU A 151 24.31 1.94 4.59
N LYS A 152 24.32 2.85 3.63
CA LYS A 152 23.28 3.87 3.46
C LYS A 152 21.93 3.26 3.08
N TYR A 153 21.93 2.24 2.22
CA TYR A 153 20.73 1.50 1.82
C TYR A 153 20.10 0.77 3.00
N THR A 154 20.89 -0.01 3.74
CA THR A 154 20.43 -0.72 4.95
C THR A 154 19.88 0.24 6.00
N SER A 155 20.56 1.37 6.25
CA SER A 155 20.10 2.39 7.19
C SER A 155 18.73 2.99 6.81
N GLN A 156 18.45 3.13 5.53
CA GLN A 156 17.16 3.67 5.05
C GLN A 156 16.02 2.67 5.19
N ILE A 157 16.27 1.40 4.89
CA ILE A 157 15.32 0.30 5.13
C ILE A 157 14.97 0.24 6.61
N GLU A 158 15.97 0.27 7.48
CA GLU A 158 15.75 0.28 8.93
C GLU A 158 14.94 1.50 9.37
N LYS A 159 15.27 2.69 8.85
CA LYS A 159 14.50 3.91 9.14
C LYS A 159 13.04 3.77 8.74
N LEU A 160 12.78 3.22 7.55
CA LEU A 160 11.41 2.98 7.06
C LEU A 160 10.67 2.00 7.97
N ALA A 161 11.25 0.85 8.26
CA ALA A 161 10.63 -0.18 9.10
C ALA A 161 10.38 0.32 10.53
N ASN A 162 11.33 1.05 11.12
CA ASN A 162 11.16 1.65 12.45
C ASN A 162 10.03 2.70 12.45
N THR A 163 9.96 3.56 11.44
CA THR A 163 8.89 4.56 11.35
C THR A 163 7.52 3.91 11.16
N ALA A 164 7.44 2.87 10.31
CA ALA A 164 6.22 2.08 10.13
C ALA A 164 5.76 1.42 11.44
N LEU A 165 6.69 0.87 12.22
CA LEU A 165 6.38 0.27 13.52
C LEU A 165 5.82 1.29 14.51
N VAL A 166 6.41 2.49 14.60
CA VAL A 166 5.92 3.57 15.46
C VAL A 166 4.51 3.98 15.08
N ILE A 167 4.25 4.18 13.79
CA ILE A 167 2.91 4.54 13.30
C ILE A 167 1.89 3.44 13.57
N LEU A 168 2.28 2.16 13.46
CA LEU A 168 1.40 1.05 13.84
C LEU A 168 1.10 1.06 15.33
N LYS A 169 2.09 1.28 16.20
CA LYS A 169 1.86 1.41 17.65
C LYS A 169 0.85 2.52 17.95
N GLU A 170 1.05 3.70 17.38
CA GLU A 170 0.15 4.84 17.58
C GLU A 170 -1.27 4.53 17.09
N ALA A 171 -1.38 3.92 15.91
CA ALA A 171 -2.68 3.64 15.30
C ALA A 171 -3.45 2.50 15.99
N LEU A 172 -2.74 1.52 16.55
CA LEU A 172 -3.31 0.37 17.25
C LEU A 172 -3.66 0.69 18.70
N PHE A 173 -2.77 1.37 19.42
CA PHE A 173 -2.89 1.54 20.86
C PHE A 173 -3.40 2.90 21.32
N LYS A 174 -3.59 3.90 20.42
CA LYS A 174 -4.17 5.22 20.74
C LYS A 174 -3.63 5.91 22.02
N GLY A 175 -2.42 5.59 22.47
CA GLY A 175 -1.81 6.14 23.69
C GLY A 175 -1.92 5.27 24.95
N GLU A 176 -2.54 4.09 24.89
CA GLU A 176 -2.52 3.10 25.97
C GLU A 176 -1.27 2.21 25.86
N ALA A 177 -0.78 1.70 27.00
CA ALA A 177 0.35 0.77 27.01
C ALA A 177 -0.10 -0.57 26.41
N PRO A 178 0.61 -1.12 25.41
CA PRO A 178 0.24 -2.40 24.83
C PRO A 178 0.47 -3.53 25.85
N GLU A 179 -0.59 -4.19 26.32
CA GLU A 179 -0.45 -5.42 27.11
C GLU A 179 0.02 -6.58 26.22
N ILE A 180 -0.51 -6.69 24.99
CA ILE A 180 -0.14 -7.67 23.95
C ILE A 180 -0.41 -7.05 22.56
N TRP A 181 0.43 -7.36 21.56
CA TRP A 181 0.27 -6.93 20.15
C TRP A 181 -0.74 -7.76 19.36
#